data_AF-A0A1V5KRU2-F1
#
_entry.id   AF-A0A1V5KRU2-F1
#
_cell.length_a   1.000
_cell.length_b   1.000
_cell.length_c   1.000
_cell.angle_alpha   90.00
_cell.angle_beta   90.00
_cell.angle_gamma   90.00
#
_symmetry.space_group_name_H-M   'P 1'
#
loop_
_entity.id
_entity.type
_entity.pdbx_description
1 polymer ?
#
loop_
_entity_poly.entity_id
_entity_poly.type
_entity_poly.pdbx_seq_one_letter_code
_entity_poly.pdbx_strand_id
1 'polypeptide(L)' 'MVRKFDVEVNILYGNIDRIKDTPFGNLTVELIGPPGLLHESLDYLRGRGLEIEVLSDV' A
#
# COMPACT_ATOMS: atom_id res chain seq x y z
N MET A 1 4.47 -4.13 7.23
CA MET A 1 3.18 -4.54 6.66
C MET A 1 3.26 -5.98 6.18
N VAL A 2 3.95 -6.29 5.08
CA VAL A 2 4.13 -7.66 4.53
C VAL A 2 4.42 -8.72 5.62
N ARG A 3 5.55 -8.56 6.34
CA ARG A 3 5.93 -9.49 7.42
C ARG A 3 5.14 -9.34 8.72
N LYS A 4 4.34 -8.28 8.85
CA LYS A 4 3.61 -7.95 10.09
C LYS A 4 2.18 -8.47 10.07
N PHE A 5 1.57 -8.57 8.89
CA PHE A 5 0.16 -8.92 8.73
C PHE A 5 -0.06 -10.16 7.84
N ASP A 6 0.99 -10.92 7.52
CA ASP A 6 0.92 -12.11 6.65
C ASP A 6 0.10 -11.87 5.37
N VAL A 7 0.33 -10.70 4.77
CA VAL A 7 -0.31 -10.25 3.53
C VAL A 7 0.73 -10.26 2.42
N GLU A 8 0.34 -10.82 1.27
CA GLU A 8 1.12 -10.75 0.05
C GLU A 8 0.87 -9.40 -0.64
N VAL A 9 1.91 -8.85 -1.25
CA VAL A 9 1.88 -7.53 -1.87
C VAL A 9 2.54 -7.60 -3.23
N ASN A 10 1.77 -7.38 -4.28
CA ASN A 10 2.27 -7.29 -5.65
C ASN A 10 2.27 -5.83 -6.09
N ILE A 11 3.39 -5.35 -6.63
CA ILE A 11 3.46 -4.00 -7.22
C ILE A 11 2.99 -4.11 -8.67
N LEU A 12 1.84 -3.51 -8.98
CA LEU A 12 1.29 -3.51 -10.33
C LEU A 12 1.89 -2.38 -11.17
N TYR A 13 2.04 -1.21 -10.54
CA TYR A 13 2.61 -0.03 -11.18
C TYR A 13 3.22 0.89 -10.11
N GLY A 14 4.32 1.55 -10.43
CA GLY A 14 4.94 2.51 -9.52
C GLY A 14 5.69 3.57 -10.29
N ASN A 15 5.38 4.83 -9.99
CA ASN A 15 6.21 5.96 -10.36
C ASN A 15 6.61 6.66 -9.08
N ILE A 16 7.82 6.39 -8.61
CA ILE A 16 8.40 6.97 -7.41
C ILE A 16 9.72 7.62 -7.81
N ASP A 17 9.76 8.94 -7.67
CA ASP A 17 10.98 9.73 -7.81
C ASP A 17 11.49 10.13 -6.43
N ARG A 18 12.77 10.50 -6.37
CA ARG A 18 13.37 11.06 -5.15
C ARG A 18 13.55 12.55 -5.33
N ILE A 19 12.79 13.33 -4.56
CA ILE A 19 13.02 14.77 -4.46
C ILE A 19 13.87 14.99 -3.23
N LYS A 20 15.15 15.31 -3.46
CA LYS A 20 16.21 15.29 -2.43
C LYS A 20 16.32 13.88 -1.83
N ASP A 21 16.00 13.71 -0.54
CA ASP A 21 16.06 12.43 0.17
C ASP A 21 14.67 11.84 0.47
N THR A 22 13.59 12.49 0.02
CA THR A 22 12.23 12.03 0.26
C THR A 22 11.67 11.34 -0.98
N PRO A 23 11.21 10.08 -0.87
CA PRO A 23 10.50 9.42 -1.96
C PRO A 23 9.16 10.13 -2.19
N PHE A 24 8.87 10.45 -3.45
CA PHE A 24 7.66 11.13 -3.87
C PHE A 24 7.09 10.45 -5.11
N GLY A 25 5.79 10.20 -5.12
CA GLY A 25 5.10 9.58 -6.24
C GLY A 25 4.02 8.60 -5.79
N ASN A 26 3.56 7.79 -6.72
CA ASN A 26 2.40 6.90 -6.54
C ASN A 26 2.79 5.44 -6.76
N LEU A 27 2.18 4.56 -5.99
CA LEU A 27 2.35 3.11 -6.09
C LEU A 27 0.99 2.43 -6.10
N THR A 28 0.68 1.73 -7.19
CA THR A 28 -0.48 0.86 -7.30
C THR A 28 -0.05 -0.54 -6.92
N VAL A 29 -0.65 -1.07 -5.87
CA VAL A 29 -0.35 -2.41 -5.35
C VAL A 29 -1.61 -3.25 -5.25
N GLU A 30 -1.45 -4.55 -5.45
CA GLU A 30 -2.44 -5.55 -5.10
C GLU A 30 -2.05 -6.15 -3.74
N LEU A 31 -3.01 -6.19 -2.82
CA LEU A 31 -2.86 -6.80 -1.50
C LEU A 31 -3.70 -8.08 -1.45
N ILE A 32 -3.06 -9.21 -1.18
CA ILE A 32 -3.73 -10.52 -1.10
C ILE A 32 -3.59 -11.04 0.33
N GLY A 33 -4.71 -11.42 0.92
CA GLY A 33 -4.73 -12.00 2.26
C GLY A 33 -6.15 -12.06 2.83
N PRO A 34 -6.29 -12.55 4.08
CA PRO A 34 -7.58 -12.61 4.75
C PRO A 34 -8.21 -11.21 4.90
N PRO A 35 -9.54 -11.06 4.73
CA PRO A 35 -10.21 -9.76 4.79
C PRO A 35 -9.92 -8.94 6.06
N GLY A 36 -9.81 -9.61 7.21
CA GLY A 36 -9.45 -8.94 8.48
C GLY A 36 -8.04 -8.35 8.49
N LEU A 37 -7.06 -9.07 7.93
CA LEU A 37 -5.66 -8.64 7.87
C LEU A 37 -5.42 -7.58 6.79
N LEU A 38 -6.21 -7.59 5.72
CA LEU A 38 -6.23 -6.53 4.72
C LEU A 38 -6.64 -5.19 5.34
N HIS A 39 -7.71 -5.18 6.14
CA HIS A 39 -8.17 -3.96 6.80
C HIS A 39 -7.12 -3.39 7.76
N GLU A 40 -6.54 -4.23 8.62
CA GLU A 40 -5.45 -3.81 9.54
C GLU A 40 -4.22 -3.29 8.79
N SER A 41 -3.88 -3.89 7.64
CA SER A 41 -2.77 -3.45 6.80
C SER A 41 -3.02 -2.08 6.18
N LEU A 42 -4.24 -1.82 5.68
CA LEU A 42 -4.64 -0.53 5.14
C LEU A 42 -4.62 0.55 6.22
N ASP A 43 -5.16 0.27 7.40
CA ASP A 43 -5.15 1.22 8.51
C ASP A 43 -3.73 1.51 9.03
N TYR A 44 -2.86 0.50 9.05
CA TYR A 44 -1.46 0.70 9.37
C TYR A 44 -0.77 1.65 8.38
N LEU A 45 -1.04 1.52 7.08
CA LEU A 45 -0.50 2.40 6.05
C LEU A 45 -1.06 3.84 6.20
N ARG A 46 -2.36 4.00 6.46
CA ARG A 46 -2.97 5.32 6.74
C ARG A 46 -2.34 5.98 7.96
N GLY A 47 -2.12 5.21 9.03
CA GLY A 47 -1.45 5.68 10.25
C GLY A 47 0.02 6.09 10.05
N ARG A 48 0.63 5.73 8.93
CA ARG A 48 1.98 6.18 8.52
C ARG A 48 1.96 7.48 7.71
N GLY A 49 0.78 8.08 7.50
CA GLY A 49 0.61 9.30 6.72
C GLY A 49 0.60 9.06 5.20
N LEU A 50 0.36 7.81 4.77
CA LEU A 50 0.15 7.51 3.36
C LEU A 50 -1.32 7.75 3.03
N GLU A 51 -1.57 8.53 1.98
CA GLU A 51 -2.89 8.58 1.36
C GLU A 51 -3.13 7.27 0.61
N ILE A 52 -4.28 6.64 0.87
CA ILE A 52 -4.64 5.37 0.25
C ILE A 52 -6.00 5.50 -0.38
N GLU A 53 -6.06 5.18 -1.66
CA GLU A 53 -7.27 5.05 -2.43
C GLU A 53 -7.50 3.57 -2.77
N VAL A 54 -8.67 3.04 -2.41
CA VAL A 54 -9.08 1.70 -2.82
C VAL A 54 -9.72 1.82 -4.19
N LEU A 55 -8.99 1.40 -5.22
CA LEU A 55 -9.50 1.37 -6.59
C LEU A 55 -10.68 0.41 -6.65
N SER A 56 -11.86 0.96 -6.87
CA SER A 56 -13.14 0.26 -6.89
C SER A 56 -13.79 0.54 -8.24
N ASP A 57 -13.32 -0.09 -9.32
CA ASP A 57 -13.98 0.04 -10.63
C ASP A 57 -13.88 -1.24 -11.47
N VAL A 58 -15.10 -1.75 -11.76
CA VAL A 58 -15.61 -2.88 -12.58
C VAL A 58 -15.34 -4.34 -12.19
#